data_AF-B7FIB8-F1
#
_entry.id   AF-B7FIB8-F1
#
_cell.length_a   1.000
_cell.length_b   1.000
_cell.length_c   1.000
_cell.angle_alpha   90.00
_cell.angle_beta   90.00
_cell.angle_gamma   90.00
#
_symmetry.space_group_name_H-M   'P 1'
#
loop_
_entity.id
_entity.type
_entity.pdbx_description
1 polymer ?
#
loop_
_entity_poly.entity_id
_entity_poly.type
_entity_poly.pdbx_seq_one_letter_code
_entity_poly.pdbx_strand_id
1 'polypeptide(L)'
;MAFRNKPSPFDCIIFDLDDTLYPSNTGIGAAVKKNIDLFLMEKCGFSQSKASTLRVELFKSHGSTLAGLRALGYDITAEEYHGFVHGRLPYELIKPDIQLRNLLRSINQRKIVCPFSNLNLVNLKLLLFLVYIFNFWDYFCYC
;
A
#
# COMPACT_ATOMS: atom_id res chain seq x y z
N MET A 1 -9.27 37.50 -17.03
CA MET A 1 -10.38 36.56 -16.79
C MET A 1 -10.18 35.95 -15.41
N ALA A 2 -10.84 36.49 -14.38
CA ALA A 2 -10.66 36.03 -13.01
C ALA A 2 -11.39 34.69 -12.84
N PHE A 3 -10.66 33.59 -12.69
CA PHE A 3 -11.22 32.35 -12.18
C PHE A 3 -11.71 32.64 -10.77
N ARG A 4 -13.01 32.85 -10.61
CA ARG A 4 -13.64 32.89 -9.29
C ARG A 4 -13.32 31.55 -8.62
N ASN A 5 -12.50 31.59 -7.58
CA ASN A 5 -12.29 30.48 -6.64
C ASN A 5 -13.64 30.17 -5.98
N LYS A 6 -14.48 29.39 -6.66
CA LYS A 6 -15.61 28.75 -6.02
C LYS A 6 -14.98 27.73 -5.06
N PRO A 7 -15.22 27.82 -3.74
CA PRO A 7 -14.67 26.85 -2.82
C PRO A 7 -15.14 25.46 -3.27
N SER A 8 -14.21 24.50 -3.26
CA SER A 8 -14.52 23.11 -3.61
C SER A 8 -15.65 22.62 -2.70
N PRO A 9 -16.62 21.85 -3.23
CA PRO A 9 -17.67 21.24 -2.41
C PRO A 9 -17.13 20.09 -1.54
N PHE A 10 -15.85 19.71 -1.71
CA PHE A 10 -15.22 18.62 -0.97
C PHE A 10 -14.33 19.16 0.13
N ASP A 11 -14.54 18.67 1.36
CA ASP A 11 -13.74 19.03 2.54
C ASP A 11 -12.47 18.18 2.69
N CYS A 12 -12.43 17.03 2.02
CA CYS A 12 -11.41 16.01 2.21
C CYS A 12 -11.15 15.23 0.92
N ILE A 13 -9.90 14.80 0.75
CA ILE A 13 -9.47 13.90 -0.31
C ILE A 13 -8.75 12.72 0.33
N ILE A 14 -9.14 11.51 -0.09
CA ILE A 14 -8.51 10.26 0.31
C ILE A 14 -7.60 9.82 -0.84
N PHE A 15 -6.35 9.55 -0.50
CA PHE A 15 -5.33 9.09 -1.44
C PHE A 15 -4.98 7.65 -1.11
N ASP A 16 -5.04 6.80 -2.13
CA ASP A 16 -4.35 5.53 -2.09
C ASP A 16 -2.83 5.77 -2.15
N LEU A 17 -2.04 4.87 -1.57
CA LEU A 17 -0.59 4.97 -1.53
C LEU A 17 0.07 4.17 -2.63
N ASP A 18 -0.20 2.86 -2.63
CA ASP A 18 0.52 1.88 -3.43
C ASP A 18 0.14 2.03 -4.92
N ASP A 19 1.13 2.15 -5.80
CA ASP A 19 0.94 2.42 -7.25
C ASP A 19 0.15 3.71 -7.58
N THR A 20 -0.10 4.57 -6.59
CA THR A 20 -0.79 5.87 -6.75
C THR A 20 0.15 7.05 -6.46
N LEU A 21 0.78 7.09 -5.27
CA LEU A 21 1.68 8.18 -4.86
C LEU A 21 3.14 7.91 -5.24
N TYR A 22 3.42 6.71 -5.74
CA TYR A 22 4.66 6.40 -6.42
C TYR A 22 4.34 5.57 -7.68
N PRO A 23 5.18 5.65 -8.73
CA PRO A 23 4.92 4.92 -9.97
C PRO A 23 4.91 3.39 -9.78
N SER A 24 4.02 2.70 -10.50
CA SER A 24 3.94 1.22 -10.47
C SER A 24 5.19 0.51 -11.02
N ASN A 25 6.02 1.22 -11.79
CA ASN A 25 7.29 0.70 -12.32
C ASN A 25 8.45 0.69 -11.30
N THR A 26 8.20 1.11 -10.05
CA THR A 26 9.17 1.02 -8.93
C THR A 26 9.56 -0.41 -8.57
N GLY A 27 8.76 -1.41 -9.00
CA GLY A 27 9.01 -2.82 -8.73
C GLY A 27 8.45 -3.30 -7.37
N ILE A 28 7.87 -2.40 -6.56
CA ILE A 28 7.27 -2.74 -5.26
C ILE A 28 6.13 -3.75 -5.44
N GLY A 29 5.19 -3.52 -6.36
CA GLY A 29 4.09 -4.45 -6.61
C GLY A 29 4.55 -5.85 -7.07
N ALA A 30 5.65 -5.94 -7.80
CA ALA A 30 6.26 -7.22 -8.19
C ALA A 30 6.91 -7.92 -6.98
N ALA A 31 7.62 -7.17 -6.14
CA ALA A 31 8.21 -7.67 -4.91
C ALA A 31 7.15 -8.17 -3.91
N VAL A 32 6.02 -7.45 -3.77
CA VAL A 32 4.87 -7.89 -2.97
C VAL A 32 4.37 -9.25 -3.45
N LYS A 33 4.06 -9.40 -4.75
CA LYS A 33 3.56 -10.66 -5.31
C LYS A 33 4.53 -11.82 -5.04
N LYS A 34 5.83 -11.59 -5.23
CA LYS A 34 6.88 -12.58 -4.94
C LYS A 34 6.91 -12.96 -3.45
N ASN A 35 6.82 -11.98 -2.55
CA ASN A 35 6.83 -12.24 -1.11
C ASN A 35 5.58 -12.99 -0.66
N ILE A 36 4.42 -12.74 -1.27
CA ILE A 36 3.20 -13.52 -1.01
C ILE A 36 3.38 -14.97 -1.47
N ASP A 37 3.94 -15.19 -2.66
CA ASP A 37 4.21 -16.55 -3.16
C ASP A 37 5.19 -17.29 -2.23
N LEU A 38 6.24 -16.61 -1.75
CA LEU A 38 7.16 -17.15 -0.74
C LEU A 38 6.48 -17.44 0.59
N PHE A 39 5.57 -16.58 1.05
CA PHE A 39 4.80 -16.81 2.27
C PHE A 39 3.97 -18.09 2.15
N LEU A 40 3.26 -18.26 1.03
CA LEU A 40 2.47 -19.46 0.75
C LEU A 40 3.32 -20.73 0.69
N MET A 41 4.56 -20.63 0.19
CA MET A 41 5.49 -21.74 0.15
C MET A 41 6.06 -22.07 1.55
N GLU A 42 6.61 -21.08 2.25
CA GLU A 42 7.33 -21.28 3.50
C GLU A 42 6.41 -21.51 4.70
N LYS A 43 5.28 -20.81 4.76
CA LYS A 43 4.35 -20.85 5.91
C LYS A 43 3.19 -21.79 5.71
N CYS A 44 2.71 -21.95 4.48
CA CYS A 44 1.57 -22.82 4.18
C CYS A 44 1.98 -24.13 3.48
N GLY A 45 3.25 -24.31 3.11
CA GLY A 45 3.77 -25.56 2.53
C GLY A 45 3.33 -25.82 1.08
N PHE A 46 2.86 -24.81 0.36
CA PHE A 46 2.44 -24.99 -1.03
C PHE A 46 3.64 -25.05 -1.99
N SER A 47 3.50 -25.77 -3.10
CA SER A 47 4.47 -25.71 -4.20
C SER A 47 4.43 -24.34 -4.88
N GLN A 48 5.52 -23.95 -5.56
CA GLN A 48 5.61 -22.64 -6.23
C GLN A 48 4.49 -22.41 -7.26
N SER A 49 4.17 -23.42 -8.06
CA SER A 49 3.08 -23.35 -9.06
C SER A 49 1.73 -23.15 -8.38
N LYS A 50 1.46 -23.89 -7.29
CA LYS A 50 0.22 -23.78 -6.54
C LYS A 50 0.12 -22.45 -5.80
N ALA A 51 1.21 -21.95 -5.22
CA ALA A 51 1.26 -20.66 -4.53
C ALA A 51 0.86 -19.51 -5.47
N SER A 52 1.43 -19.47 -6.68
CA SER A 52 1.15 -18.42 -7.66
C SER A 52 -0.32 -18.40 -8.10
N THR A 53 -0.89 -19.58 -8.35
CA THR A 53 -2.31 -19.73 -8.72
C THR A 53 -3.21 -19.35 -7.55
N LEU A 54 -2.93 -19.88 -6.36
CA LEU A 54 -3.73 -19.63 -5.16
C LEU A 54 -3.74 -18.15 -4.78
N ARG A 55 -2.61 -17.44 -4.90
CA ARG A 55 -2.55 -15.98 -4.69
C ARG A 55 -3.56 -15.25 -5.57
N VAL A 56 -3.62 -15.59 -6.86
CA VAL A 56 -4.54 -14.95 -7.82
C VAL A 56 -5.98 -15.29 -7.51
N GLU A 57 -6.27 -16.55 -7.17
CA GLU A 57 -7.62 -17.00 -6.81
C GLU A 57 -8.13 -16.31 -5.54
N LEU A 58 -7.34 -16.33 -4.46
CA LEU A 58 -7.72 -15.71 -3.19
C LEU A 58 -7.88 -14.19 -3.32
N PHE A 59 -7.05 -13.54 -4.13
CA PHE A 59 -7.22 -12.12 -4.41
C PHE A 59 -8.54 -11.84 -5.15
N LYS A 60 -8.91 -12.66 -6.14
CA LYS A 60 -10.17 -12.52 -6.87
C LYS A 60 -11.41 -12.78 -6.01
N SER A 61 -11.35 -13.76 -5.11
CA SER A 61 -12.52 -14.17 -4.31
C SER A 61 -12.67 -13.38 -3.00
N HIS A 62 -11.57 -12.94 -2.38
CA HIS A 62 -11.60 -12.31 -1.05
C HIS A 62 -10.97 -10.92 -1.00
N GLY A 63 -10.50 -10.37 -2.13
CA GLY A 63 -9.84 -9.06 -2.20
C GLY A 63 -8.42 -9.02 -1.65
N SER A 64 -7.99 -10.04 -0.90
CA SER A 64 -6.59 -10.22 -0.47
C SER A 64 -6.27 -11.68 -0.20
N THR A 65 -5.00 -12.04 -0.34
CA THR A 65 -4.54 -13.40 0.00
C THR A 65 -4.67 -13.70 1.49
N LEU A 66 -4.44 -12.73 2.38
CA LEU A 66 -4.61 -12.92 3.83
C LEU A 66 -6.06 -13.24 4.20
N ALA A 67 -7.03 -12.46 3.69
CA ALA A 67 -8.44 -12.72 3.93
C ALA A 67 -8.86 -14.10 3.42
N GLY A 68 -8.37 -14.50 2.24
CA GLY A 68 -8.61 -15.82 1.70
C GLY A 68 -8.00 -16.95 2.52
N LEU A 69 -6.76 -16.81 3.01
CA LEU A 69 -6.14 -17.80 3.88
C LEU A 69 -6.90 -17.97 5.19
N ARG A 70 -7.33 -16.87 5.81
CA ARG A 70 -8.16 -16.92 7.02
C ARG A 70 -9.51 -17.59 6.76
N ALA A 71 -10.15 -17.31 5.62
CA ALA A 71 -11.40 -17.95 5.23
C ALA A 71 -11.24 -19.47 5.01
N LEU A 72 -10.06 -19.92 4.59
CA LEU A 72 -9.70 -21.33 4.48
C LEU A 72 -9.36 -22.00 5.84
N GLY A 73 -9.36 -21.24 6.94
CA GLY A 73 -9.11 -21.74 8.29
C GLY A 73 -7.65 -21.65 8.76
N TYR A 74 -6.78 -20.93 8.03
CA TYR A 74 -5.42 -20.68 8.51
C TYR A 74 -5.40 -19.61 9.61
N ASP A 75 -4.80 -19.93 10.74
CA ASP A 75 -4.59 -18.99 11.85
C ASP A 75 -3.34 -18.12 11.61
N ILE A 76 -3.50 -17.12 10.73
CA ILE A 76 -2.43 -16.19 10.37
C ILE A 76 -2.81 -14.79 10.86
N THR A 77 -1.94 -14.22 11.70
CA THR A 77 -2.09 -12.84 12.19
C THR A 77 -1.75 -11.83 11.10
N ALA A 78 -2.32 -10.62 11.18
CA ALA A 78 -2.07 -9.59 10.17
C ALA A 78 -0.62 -9.10 10.28
N GLU A 79 -0.13 -9.03 11.51
CA GLU A 79 1.22 -8.66 11.89
C GLU A 79 2.25 -9.62 11.28
N GLU A 80 2.03 -10.94 11.38
CA GLU A 80 2.92 -11.94 10.78
C GLU A 80 2.92 -11.81 9.24
N TYR A 81 1.73 -11.76 8.64
CA TYR A 81 1.61 -11.69 7.18
C TYR A 81 2.24 -10.42 6.62
N HIS A 82 1.87 -9.26 7.16
CA HIS A 82 2.40 -7.98 6.67
C HIS A 82 3.88 -7.80 7.01
N GLY A 83 4.34 -8.28 8.16
CA GLY A 83 5.77 -8.29 8.49
C GLY A 83 6.60 -9.09 7.49
N PHE A 84 6.10 -10.25 7.05
CA PHE A 84 6.77 -11.07 6.04
C PHE A 84 6.68 -10.46 4.64
N VAL A 85 5.48 -10.06 4.22
CA VAL A 85 5.21 -9.60 2.85
C VAL A 85 5.75 -8.19 2.60
N HIS A 86 5.48 -7.25 3.51
CA HIS A 86 5.81 -5.84 3.35
C HIS A 86 7.12 -5.43 4.05
N GLY A 87 7.52 -6.11 5.12
CA GLY A 87 8.73 -5.77 5.87
C GLY A 87 10.05 -5.98 5.11
N ARG A 88 10.01 -6.68 3.97
CA ARG A 88 11.18 -7.01 3.12
C ARG A 88 11.14 -6.30 1.76
N LEU A 89 10.30 -5.28 1.62
CA LEU A 89 10.17 -4.56 0.35
C LEU A 89 11.32 -3.55 0.16
N PRO A 90 11.80 -3.38 -1.08
CA PRO A 90 12.91 -2.48 -1.39
C PRO A 90 12.43 -1.02 -1.49
N TYR A 91 11.95 -0.46 -0.37
CA TYR A 91 11.40 0.89 -0.34
C TYR A 91 12.41 1.99 -0.67
N GLU A 92 13.71 1.69 -0.56
CA GLU A 92 14.81 2.55 -0.99
C GLU A 92 14.82 2.87 -2.49
N LEU A 93 14.12 2.08 -3.32
CA LEU A 93 13.98 2.33 -4.76
C LEU A 93 13.04 3.50 -5.07
N ILE A 94 12.20 3.88 -4.11
CA ILE A 94 11.23 4.96 -4.29
C ILE A 94 11.96 6.30 -4.18
N LYS A 95 11.91 7.06 -5.27
CA LYS A 95 12.61 8.35 -5.38
C LYS A 95 11.68 9.51 -4.99
N PRO A 96 12.23 10.60 -4.45
CA PRO A 96 11.45 11.80 -4.16
C PRO A 96 10.89 12.41 -5.45
N ASP A 97 9.61 12.81 -5.42
CA ASP A 97 8.96 13.51 -6.51
C ASP A 97 8.57 14.94 -6.09
N ILE A 98 9.33 15.91 -6.60
CA ILE A 98 9.14 17.34 -6.30
C ILE A 98 7.83 17.86 -6.91
N GLN A 99 7.41 17.33 -8.06
CA GLN A 99 6.17 17.76 -8.71
C GLN A 99 4.96 17.29 -7.92
N LEU A 100 4.95 16.01 -7.52
CA LEU A 100 3.91 15.45 -6.65
C LEU A 100 3.85 16.21 -5.32
N ARG A 101 5.00 16.49 -4.71
CA ARG A 101 5.08 17.30 -3.49
C ARG A 101 4.44 18.67 -3.66
N ASN A 102 4.75 19.39 -4.74
CA ASN A 102 4.18 20.71 -4.98
C ASN A 102 2.67 20.65 -5.27
N LEU A 103 2.23 19.61 -5.98
CA LEU A 103 0.81 19.35 -6.21
C LEU A 103 0.08 19.13 -4.88
N LEU A 104 0.56 18.23 -4.03
CA LEU A 104 -0.04 17.98 -2.72
C LEU A 104 -0.10 19.26 -1.88
N ARG A 105 0.91 20.12 -1.93
CA ARG A 105 0.90 21.41 -1.22
C ARG A 105 -0.15 22.40 -1.71
N SER A 106 -0.50 22.34 -3.00
CA SER A 106 -1.51 23.25 -3.60
C SER A 106 -2.94 22.89 -3.22
N ILE A 107 -3.16 21.68 -2.70
CA ILE A 107 -4.48 21.18 -2.31
C ILE A 107 -4.83 21.73 -0.92
N ASN A 108 -5.89 22.52 -0.85
CA ASN A 108 -6.35 23.15 0.39
C ASN A 108 -7.25 22.23 1.24
N GLN A 109 -7.75 21.14 0.66
CA GLN A 109 -8.55 20.14 1.37
C GLN A 109 -7.70 19.34 2.34
N ARG A 110 -8.37 18.78 3.36
CA ARG A 110 -7.77 17.77 4.23
C ARG A 110 -7.36 16.55 3.41
N LYS A 111 -6.23 15.95 3.74
CA LYS A 111 -5.66 14.82 3.00
C LYS A 111 -5.51 13.63 3.92
N ILE A 112 -6.11 12.52 3.51
CA ILE A 112 -6.02 11.24 4.20
C ILE A 112 -5.28 10.30 3.27
N VAL A 113 -4.29 9.57 3.78
CA VAL A 113 -3.64 8.50 3.01
C VAL A 113 -4.04 7.13 3.55
N CYS A 114 -4.35 6.22 2.62
CA CYS A 114 -4.71 4.83 2.87
C CYS A 114 -3.67 3.92 2.21
N PRO A 115 -2.75 3.30 2.97
CA PRO A 115 -1.95 2.20 2.46
C PRO A 115 -2.80 0.92 2.31
N PHE A 116 -2.49 0.08 1.32
CA PHE A 116 -3.20 -1.20 1.10
C PHE A 116 -2.86 -2.27 2.15
N SER A 117 -1.97 -1.95 3.10
CA SER A 117 -1.52 -2.85 4.15
C SER A 117 -1.46 -2.11 5.48
N ASN A 118 -1.64 -2.86 6.57
CA ASN A 118 -1.22 -2.41 7.90
C ASN A 118 0.31 -2.36 7.95
N LEU A 119 0.90 -1.49 7.13
CA LEU A 119 2.20 -0.92 7.38
C LEU A 119 2.11 -0.33 8.77
N ASN A 120 2.71 -1.03 9.75
CA ASN A 120 2.89 -0.47 11.08
C ASN A 120 3.38 0.96 10.91
N LEU A 121 2.89 1.88 11.76
CA LEU A 121 3.15 3.33 11.69
C LEU A 121 4.60 3.68 11.36
N VAL A 122 5.56 2.87 11.82
CA VAL A 122 7.00 2.98 11.52
C VAL A 122 7.31 2.82 10.02
N ASN A 123 6.82 1.76 9.38
CA ASN A 123 7.06 1.50 7.97
C ASN A 123 6.31 2.49 7.07
N LEU A 124 5.12 2.91 7.48
CA LEU A 124 4.35 3.94 6.77
C LEU A 124 5.06 5.30 6.85
N LYS A 125 5.54 5.68 8.04
CA LYS A 125 6.36 6.88 8.24
C LYS A 125 7.65 6.83 7.42
N LEU A 126 8.35 5.69 7.43
CA LEU A 126 9.56 5.50 6.64
C LEU A 126 9.27 5.65 5.14
N LEU A 127 8.25 4.98 4.64
CA LEU A 127 7.84 5.05 3.23
C LEU A 127 7.48 6.48 2.82
N LEU A 128 6.65 7.16 3.59
CA LEU A 128 6.26 8.54 3.29
C LEU A 128 7.39 9.55 3.49
N PHE A 129 8.35 9.25 4.36
CA PHE A 129 9.58 10.02 4.50
C PHE A 129 10.49 9.83 3.28
N LEU A 130 10.62 8.59 2.77
CA LEU A 130 11.36 8.28 1.54
C LEU A 130 10.74 8.95 0.31
N VAL A 131 9.40 9.07 0.29
CA VAL A 131 8.66 9.82 -0.75
C VAL A 131 8.67 11.34 -0.47
N TYR A 132 9.21 11.80 0.67
CA TYR A 132 9.24 13.21 1.11
C TYR A 132 7.85 13.87 1.23
N ILE A 133 6.81 13.08 1.50
CA ILE A 133 5.43 13.56 1.59
C ILE A 133 4.77 13.39 2.97
N PHE A 134 5.46 12.80 3.94
CA PHE A 134 4.88 12.51 5.27
C PHE A 134 4.17 13.71 5.91
N ASN A 135 4.76 14.92 5.81
CA ASN A 135 4.23 16.13 6.43
C ASN A 135 3.02 16.75 5.71
N PHE A 136 2.46 16.10 4.68
CA PHE A 136 1.28 16.60 3.96
C PHE A 136 -0.03 15.91 4.37
N TRP A 137 0.04 14.88 5.21
CA TRP A 137 -1.12 14.08 5.59
C TRP A 137 -1.68 14.52 6.94
N ASP A 138 -2.99 14.76 6.97
CA ASP A 138 -3.69 15.10 8.21
C ASP A 138 -4.06 13.82 8.99
N TYR A 139 -4.36 12.72 8.28
CA TYR A 139 -4.75 11.44 8.86
C TYR A 139 -4.23 10.23 8.07
N PHE A 140 -4.12 9.11 8.77
CA PHE A 140 -3.79 7.79 8.21
C PHE A 140 -4.99 6.86 8.42
N CYS A 141 -5.48 6.27 7.35
CA CYS A 141 -6.45 5.18 7.44
C CYS A 141 -5.73 3.83 7.49
N TYR A 142 -6.31 2.85 8.17
CA TYR A 142 -5.79 1.50 8.26
C TYR A 142 -6.88 0.54 7.79
N CYS A 143 -6.52 -0.35 6.86
CA CYS A 143 -7.40 -1.40 6.34
C CYS A 143 -7.22 -2.72 7.10
#